data_AF-A0A1A8HW10-F1
#
_entry.id   AF-A0A1A8HW10-F1
#
_cell.length_a   1.000
_cell.length_b   1.000
_cell.length_c   1.000
_cell.angle_alpha   90.00
_cell.angle_beta   90.00
_cell.angle_gamma   90.00
#
_symmetry.space_group_name_H-M   'P 1'
#
loop_
_entity.id
_entity.type
_entity.pdbx_description
1 polymer ?
#
loop_
_entity_poly.entity_id
_entity_poly.type
_entity_poly.pdbx_seq_one_letter_code
_entity_poly.pdbx_strand_id
1 'polypeptide(L)'
;VCRQSELNSALGFLQTVLAQLRRVHQRSVQSAPAPVWAPTTANVIKERHLVVAAALWAHFFPFLHSLRLSQTPPAQLADAAAGFTLLAFDLPSSAPQDLQPHPVQSIMQCFGWDDMVQPILVTRYLPHMLQNSDLLSSLSSASAQSLSVRSWFRCVLQQHLHKNQDGTDSRTGRALAEQLSELTRLVLRLPEVDALLQRAGLPPTAARPEPTSALEIFVKAVGTVYSQLQLLSERSAMVTRALDYIGDILKHIKPYMVSRNQEGIQLAYWIVGCVVKHWSPLL
;
A
#
# COMPACT_ATOMS: atom_id res chain seq x y z
N VAL A 1 17.12 -26.26 -2.55
CA VAL A 1 17.20 -24.94 -1.86
C VAL A 1 17.51 -23.90 -2.92
N CYS A 2 16.58 -22.98 -3.20
CA CYS A 2 16.77 -21.89 -4.16
C CYS A 2 17.66 -20.81 -3.53
N ARG A 3 18.69 -20.33 -4.24
CA ARG A 3 19.56 -19.24 -3.73
C ARG A 3 18.82 -17.91 -3.82
N GLN A 4 19.14 -16.97 -2.92
CA GLN A 4 18.50 -15.64 -2.93
C GLN A 4 18.66 -14.91 -4.26
N SER A 5 19.81 -15.06 -4.94
CA SER A 5 20.05 -14.49 -6.26
C SER A 5 19.14 -15.09 -7.34
N GLU A 6 18.88 -16.40 -7.29
CA GLU A 6 17.99 -17.10 -8.22
C GLU A 6 16.54 -16.67 -8.00
N LEU A 7 16.12 -16.54 -6.74
CA LEU A 7 14.82 -16.01 -6.37
C LEU A 7 14.62 -14.59 -6.88
N ASN A 8 15.59 -13.70 -6.67
CA ASN A 8 15.52 -12.32 -7.14
C ASN A 8 15.41 -12.25 -8.68
N SER A 9 16.19 -13.06 -9.39
CA SER A 9 16.13 -13.16 -10.85
C SER A 9 14.78 -13.69 -11.34
N ALA A 10 14.24 -14.73 -10.69
CA ALA A 10 12.93 -15.29 -11.04
C ALA A 10 11.80 -14.27 -10.81
N LEU A 11 11.81 -13.54 -9.70
CA LEU A 11 10.83 -12.49 -9.41
C LEU A 11 10.98 -11.30 -10.37
N GLY A 12 12.20 -10.93 -10.76
CA GLY A 12 12.43 -9.90 -11.79
C GLY A 12 11.93 -10.32 -13.17
N PHE A 13 12.14 -11.59 -13.56
CA PHE A 13 11.58 -12.14 -14.78
C PHE A 13 10.05 -12.11 -14.75
N LEU A 14 9.45 -12.52 -13.63
CA LEU A 14 8.00 -12.50 -13.42
C LEU A 14 7.40 -11.09 -13.62
N GLN A 15 8.05 -10.04 -13.11
CA GLN A 15 7.64 -8.66 -13.35
C GLN A 15 7.61 -8.31 -14.84
N THR A 16 8.61 -8.77 -15.59
CA THR A 16 8.69 -8.55 -17.05
C THR A 16 7.52 -9.23 -17.75
N VAL A 17 7.21 -10.48 -17.38
CA VAL A 17 6.08 -11.23 -17.94
C VAL A 17 4.75 -10.53 -17.61
N LEU A 18 4.54 -10.13 -16.36
CA LEU A 18 3.33 -9.41 -15.91
C LEU A 18 3.15 -8.09 -16.67
N ALA A 19 4.22 -7.31 -16.85
CA ALA A 19 4.17 -6.06 -17.60
C ALA A 19 3.77 -6.27 -19.06
N GLN A 20 4.29 -7.32 -19.71
CA GLN A 20 3.92 -7.65 -21.08
C GLN A 20 2.48 -8.13 -21.20
N LEU A 21 2.03 -9.00 -20.28
CA LEU A 21 0.64 -9.46 -20.24
C LEU A 21 -0.34 -8.30 -20.12
N ARG A 22 -0.08 -7.37 -19.20
CA ARG A 22 -0.91 -6.18 -19.00
C ARG A 22 -0.95 -5.28 -20.24
N ARG A 23 0.19 -5.06 -20.90
CA ARG A 23 0.24 -4.28 -22.16
C ARG A 23 -0.60 -4.92 -23.27
N VAL A 24 -0.53 -6.25 -23.42
CA VAL A 24 -1.33 -6.96 -24.44
C VAL A 24 -2.82 -6.89 -24.10
N HIS A 25 -3.16 -7.06 -22.82
CA HIS A 25 -4.55 -6.97 -22.36
C HIS A 25 -5.14 -5.58 -22.57
N GLN A 26 -4.44 -4.52 -22.15
CA GLN A 26 -4.88 -3.13 -22.35
C GLN A 26 -5.07 -2.79 -23.83
N ARG A 27 -4.15 -3.23 -24.70
CA ARG A 27 -4.30 -3.08 -26.16
C ARG A 27 -5.54 -3.81 -26.69
N SER A 28 -5.81 -5.01 -26.18
CA SER A 28 -6.95 -5.83 -26.59
C SER A 28 -8.29 -5.25 -26.15
N VAL A 29 -8.33 -4.58 -24.98
CA VAL A 29 -9.52 -3.89 -24.47
C VAL A 29 -9.76 -2.56 -25.19
N GLN A 30 -8.70 -1.85 -25.57
CA GLN A 30 -8.79 -0.58 -26.31
C GLN A 30 -9.06 -0.74 -27.81
N SER A 31 -8.77 -1.91 -28.39
CA SER A 31 -9.13 -2.19 -29.78
C SER A 31 -10.64 -2.34 -29.96
N ALA A 32 -11.22 -1.50 -30.81
CA ALA A 32 -12.60 -1.60 -31.29
C ALA A 32 -12.92 -3.03 -31.77
N PRO A 33 -14.20 -3.49 -31.73
CA PRO A 33 -14.57 -4.83 -32.20
C PRO A 33 -14.01 -5.05 -33.60
N ALA A 34 -13.10 -6.00 -33.71
CA ALA A 34 -12.41 -6.29 -34.96
C ALA A 34 -13.46 -6.68 -36.00
N PRO A 35 -13.41 -6.12 -37.23
CA PRO A 35 -14.29 -6.57 -38.31
C PRO A 35 -14.09 -8.07 -38.53
N VAL A 36 -15.15 -8.76 -38.95
CA VAL A 36 -15.27 -10.23 -39.08
C VAL A 36 -14.14 -10.88 -39.91
N TRP A 37 -13.33 -10.10 -40.63
CA TRP A 37 -12.21 -10.55 -41.45
C TRP A 37 -10.82 -10.40 -40.80
N ALA A 38 -10.73 -10.08 -39.51
CA ALA A 38 -9.45 -10.00 -38.82
C ALA A 38 -8.74 -11.38 -38.74
N PRO A 39 -7.41 -11.44 -38.91
CA PRO A 39 -6.69 -12.71 -39.00
C PRO A 39 -6.74 -13.52 -37.70
N THR A 40 -6.93 -14.84 -37.85
CA THR A 40 -7.00 -15.87 -36.78
C THR A 40 -5.81 -15.84 -35.82
N THR A 41 -4.67 -15.29 -36.23
CA THR A 41 -3.45 -15.15 -35.42
C THR A 41 -3.64 -14.24 -34.20
N ALA A 42 -4.49 -13.21 -34.29
CA ALA A 42 -4.79 -12.32 -33.16
C ALA A 42 -5.51 -13.05 -32.02
N ASN A 43 -6.42 -13.97 -32.36
CA ASN A 43 -7.12 -14.80 -31.38
C ASN A 43 -6.19 -15.81 -30.69
N VAL A 44 -5.26 -16.42 -31.45
CA VAL A 44 -4.28 -17.37 -30.88
C VAL A 44 -3.33 -16.68 -29.89
N ILE A 45 -2.91 -15.45 -30.18
CA ILE A 45 -2.06 -14.66 -29.27
C ILE A 45 -2.83 -14.36 -27.97
N LYS A 46 -4.08 -13.92 -28.08
CA LYS A 46 -4.96 -13.66 -26.92
C LYS A 46 -5.15 -14.91 -26.05
N GLU A 47 -5.43 -16.05 -26.67
CA GLU A 47 -5.61 -17.33 -25.97
C GLU A 47 -4.33 -17.78 -25.24
N ARG A 48 -3.17 -17.66 -25.88
CA ARG A 48 -1.86 -17.94 -25.25
C ARG A 48 -1.60 -17.05 -24.04
N HIS A 49 -1.93 -15.76 -24.11
CA HIS A 49 -1.75 -14.84 -22.99
C HIS A 49 -2.67 -15.16 -21.80
N LEU A 50 -3.89 -15.64 -22.06
CA LEU A 50 -4.79 -16.10 -21.00
C LEU A 50 -4.25 -17.35 -20.30
N VAL A 51 -3.73 -18.33 -21.05
CA VAL A 51 -3.12 -19.53 -20.46
C VAL A 51 -1.92 -19.17 -19.58
N VAL A 52 -1.07 -18.23 -20.02
CA VAL A 52 0.05 -17.75 -19.20
C VAL A 52 -0.48 -17.05 -17.94
N ALA A 53 -1.48 -16.18 -18.04
CA ALA A 53 -2.07 -15.51 -16.88
C ALA A 53 -2.65 -16.52 -15.86
N ALA A 54 -3.40 -17.53 -16.33
CA ALA A 54 -3.92 -18.60 -15.47
C ALA A 54 -2.79 -19.38 -14.78
N ALA A 55 -1.72 -19.73 -15.49
CA ALA A 55 -0.57 -20.40 -14.90
C ALA A 55 0.16 -19.53 -13.86
N LEU A 56 0.27 -18.21 -14.09
CA LEU A 56 0.83 -17.27 -13.11
C LEU A 56 0.00 -17.23 -11.83
N TRP A 57 -1.32 -17.18 -11.95
CA TRP A 57 -2.23 -17.21 -10.81
C TRP A 57 -2.19 -18.54 -10.06
N ALA A 58 -2.18 -19.66 -10.77
CA ALA A 58 -2.19 -20.99 -10.16
C ALA A 58 -0.87 -21.34 -9.44
N HIS A 59 0.28 -20.91 -9.98
CA HIS A 59 1.58 -21.39 -9.52
C HIS A 59 2.44 -20.33 -8.83
N PHE A 60 2.41 -19.08 -9.32
CA PHE A 60 3.32 -18.04 -8.80
C PHE A 60 2.68 -17.21 -7.69
N PHE A 61 1.40 -16.86 -7.80
CA PHE A 61 0.74 -16.06 -6.77
C PHE A 61 0.73 -16.73 -5.38
N PRO A 62 0.43 -18.04 -5.22
CA PRO A 62 0.50 -18.70 -3.92
C PRO A 62 1.89 -18.66 -3.29
N PHE A 63 2.94 -18.72 -4.13
CA PHE A 63 4.32 -18.58 -3.69
C PHE A 63 4.64 -17.16 -3.23
N LEU A 64 4.20 -16.12 -3.96
CA LEU A 64 4.34 -14.74 -3.48
C LEU A 64 3.60 -14.53 -2.15
N HIS A 65 2.40 -15.08 -2.04
CA HIS A 65 1.59 -14.98 -0.84
C HIS A 65 2.26 -15.66 0.36
N SER A 66 2.94 -16.79 0.18
CA SER A 66 3.68 -17.43 1.30
C SER A 66 4.89 -16.61 1.75
N LEU A 67 5.51 -15.82 0.86
CA LEU A 67 6.64 -14.97 1.18
C LEU A 67 6.26 -13.65 1.88
N ARG A 68 4.97 -13.27 1.90
CA ARG A 68 4.52 -11.95 2.40
C ARG A 68 4.88 -11.69 3.88
N LEU A 69 4.98 -12.74 4.68
CA LEU A 69 5.30 -12.67 6.12
C LEU A 69 6.80 -12.88 6.41
N SER A 70 7.64 -12.93 5.37
CA SER A 70 9.09 -13.00 5.55
C SER A 70 9.61 -11.80 6.35
N GLN A 71 10.56 -12.04 7.26
CA GLN A 71 11.23 -10.99 8.02
C GLN A 71 12.19 -10.16 7.13
N THR A 72 12.69 -10.75 6.05
CA THR A 72 13.59 -10.11 5.09
C THR A 72 13.04 -10.29 3.67
N PRO A 73 11.90 -9.65 3.33
CA PRO A 73 11.28 -9.85 2.03
C PRO A 73 12.18 -9.28 0.92
N PRO A 74 12.34 -9.98 -0.21
CA PRO A 74 13.04 -9.42 -1.36
C PRO A 74 12.23 -8.24 -1.93
N ALA A 75 12.92 -7.19 -2.38
CA ALA A 75 12.26 -6.01 -2.94
C ALA A 75 11.33 -6.35 -4.12
N GLN A 76 11.72 -7.35 -4.91
CA GLN A 76 10.97 -7.84 -6.07
C GLN A 76 9.62 -8.47 -5.70
N LEU A 77 9.42 -8.87 -4.43
CA LEU A 77 8.14 -9.39 -3.95
C LEU A 77 7.05 -8.31 -4.04
N ALA A 78 7.33 -7.09 -3.58
CA ALA A 78 6.38 -5.97 -3.65
C ALA A 78 6.05 -5.63 -5.10
N ASP A 79 7.06 -5.55 -5.95
CA ASP A 79 6.92 -5.21 -7.37
C ASP A 79 6.13 -6.30 -8.14
N ALA A 80 6.39 -7.59 -7.84
CA ALA A 80 5.64 -8.69 -8.44
C ALA A 80 4.19 -8.72 -7.94
N ALA A 81 3.97 -8.54 -6.62
CA ALA A 81 2.63 -8.45 -6.04
C ALA A 81 1.83 -7.29 -6.65
N ALA A 82 2.45 -6.11 -6.83
CA ALA A 82 1.85 -4.97 -7.52
C ALA A 82 1.46 -5.32 -8.97
N GLY A 83 2.30 -6.07 -9.68
CA GLY A 83 1.99 -6.59 -11.01
C GLY A 83 0.75 -7.48 -11.03
N PHE A 84 0.59 -8.36 -10.04
CA PHE A 84 -0.61 -9.20 -9.89
C PHE A 84 -1.85 -8.38 -9.51
N THR A 85 -1.74 -7.41 -8.61
CA THR A 85 -2.86 -6.54 -8.25
C THR A 85 -3.38 -5.79 -9.46
N LEU A 86 -2.47 -5.25 -10.27
CA LEU A 86 -2.84 -4.52 -11.46
C LEU A 86 -3.34 -5.44 -12.59
N LEU A 87 -2.80 -6.66 -12.70
CA LEU A 87 -3.36 -7.67 -13.61
C LEU A 87 -4.80 -8.02 -13.22
N ALA A 88 -5.07 -8.20 -11.92
CA ALA A 88 -6.42 -8.44 -11.42
C ALA A 88 -7.34 -7.23 -11.65
N PHE A 89 -6.82 -6.00 -11.58
CA PHE A 89 -7.58 -4.78 -11.84
C PHE A 89 -7.91 -4.61 -13.34
N ASP A 90 -6.98 -4.94 -14.23
CA ASP A 90 -7.16 -4.82 -15.67
C ASP A 90 -8.20 -5.84 -16.22
N LEU A 91 -8.49 -6.92 -15.47
CA LEU A 91 -9.45 -7.96 -15.86
C LEU A 91 -10.90 -7.57 -15.55
N PRO A 92 -11.87 -7.88 -16.45
CA PRO A 92 -13.28 -7.62 -16.17
C PRO A 92 -13.76 -8.48 -15.00
N SER A 93 -14.72 -7.99 -14.22
CA SER A 93 -15.32 -8.73 -13.10
C SER A 93 -16.05 -10.02 -13.52
N SER A 94 -16.30 -10.20 -14.82
CA SER A 94 -16.82 -11.43 -15.42
C SER A 94 -15.72 -12.40 -15.87
N ALA A 95 -14.46 -12.14 -15.55
CA ALA A 95 -13.35 -13.02 -15.89
C ALA A 95 -13.53 -14.39 -15.19
N PRO A 96 -13.17 -15.50 -15.86
CA PRO A 96 -13.13 -16.82 -15.23
C PRO A 96 -12.30 -16.80 -13.93
N GLN A 97 -12.72 -17.60 -12.95
CA GLN A 97 -12.06 -17.67 -11.64
C GLN A 97 -10.56 -18.03 -11.74
N ASP A 98 -10.17 -18.81 -12.74
CA ASP A 98 -8.76 -19.16 -13.00
C ASP A 98 -7.90 -17.96 -13.41
N LEU A 99 -8.52 -16.91 -13.96
CA LEU A 99 -7.87 -15.70 -14.45
C LEU A 99 -7.94 -14.54 -13.46
N GLN A 100 -8.92 -14.54 -12.55
CA GLN A 100 -9.05 -13.56 -11.47
C GLN A 100 -9.48 -14.26 -10.17
N PRO A 101 -8.62 -15.10 -9.57
CA PRO A 101 -9.02 -15.87 -8.38
C PRO A 101 -9.21 -14.99 -7.14
N HIS A 102 -8.59 -13.81 -7.12
CA HIS A 102 -8.63 -12.89 -5.98
C HIS A 102 -9.09 -11.51 -6.44
N PRO A 103 -10.13 -10.93 -5.78
CA PRO A 103 -10.45 -9.53 -5.93
C PRO A 103 -9.24 -8.65 -5.60
N VAL A 104 -9.12 -7.52 -6.30
CA VAL A 104 -8.07 -6.51 -6.07
C VAL A 104 -7.94 -6.15 -4.59
N GLN A 105 -9.08 -6.00 -3.91
CA GLN A 105 -9.13 -5.68 -2.47
C GLN A 105 -8.46 -6.76 -1.60
N SER A 106 -8.63 -8.04 -1.94
CA SER A 106 -8.01 -9.14 -1.20
C SER A 106 -6.49 -9.12 -1.34
N ILE A 107 -5.98 -8.81 -2.54
CA ILE A 107 -4.54 -8.70 -2.77
C ILE A 107 -3.96 -7.48 -2.03
N MET A 108 -4.66 -6.34 -2.09
CA MET A 108 -4.34 -5.14 -1.29
C MET A 108 -4.28 -5.45 0.21
N GLN A 109 -5.22 -6.25 0.72
CA GLN A 109 -5.19 -6.71 2.10
C GLN A 109 -3.92 -7.53 2.39
N CYS A 110 -3.58 -8.51 1.55
CA CYS A 110 -2.46 -9.41 1.79
C CYS A 110 -1.08 -8.74 1.80
N PHE A 111 -0.88 -7.69 0.99
CA PHE A 111 0.45 -7.09 0.76
C PHE A 111 0.56 -5.62 1.21
N GLY A 112 -0.56 -4.91 1.32
CA GLY A 112 -0.59 -3.48 1.63
C GLY A 112 -1.22 -3.13 2.98
N TRP A 113 -2.31 -3.79 3.37
CA TRP A 113 -3.13 -3.39 4.53
C TRP A 113 -3.09 -4.33 5.73
N ASP A 114 -2.46 -5.50 5.63
CA ASP A 114 -2.27 -6.41 6.76
C ASP A 114 -1.10 -5.97 7.65
N ASP A 115 -1.39 -5.74 8.93
CA ASP A 115 -0.43 -5.34 9.96
C ASP A 115 0.72 -6.35 10.16
N MET A 116 0.58 -7.59 9.71
CA MET A 116 1.60 -8.62 9.85
C MET A 116 2.72 -8.48 8.81
N VAL A 117 2.49 -7.72 7.74
CA VAL A 117 3.44 -7.53 6.64
C VAL A 117 4.54 -6.56 7.03
N GLN A 118 5.80 -6.82 6.67
CA GLN A 118 6.92 -5.94 7.01
C GLN A 118 6.78 -4.54 6.37
N PRO A 119 7.09 -3.44 7.10
CA PRO A 119 7.00 -2.07 6.56
C PRO A 119 7.75 -1.85 5.25
N ILE A 120 8.92 -2.48 5.07
CA ILE A 120 9.70 -2.39 3.82
C ILE A 120 8.95 -2.96 2.61
N LEU A 121 8.09 -3.96 2.80
CA LEU A 121 7.27 -4.49 1.72
C LEU A 121 6.13 -3.53 1.40
N VAL A 122 5.44 -3.04 2.44
CA VAL A 122 4.28 -2.14 2.32
C VAL A 122 4.69 -0.82 1.66
N THR A 123 5.78 -0.21 2.12
CA THR A 123 6.31 1.07 1.61
C THR A 123 6.81 0.98 0.18
N ARG A 124 7.11 -0.22 -0.34
CA ARG A 124 7.42 -0.44 -1.76
C ARG A 124 6.18 -0.79 -2.58
N TYR A 125 5.25 -1.57 -2.03
CA TYR A 125 4.05 -2.04 -2.72
C TYR A 125 3.00 -0.95 -2.91
N LEU A 126 2.61 -0.25 -1.84
CA LEU A 126 1.52 0.72 -1.88
C LEU A 126 1.75 1.88 -2.86
N PRO A 127 2.98 2.43 -3.02
CA PRO A 127 3.21 3.46 -4.02
C PRO A 127 2.81 3.07 -5.44
N HIS A 128 3.06 1.83 -5.87
CA HIS A 128 2.63 1.34 -7.19
C HIS A 128 1.11 1.40 -7.37
N MET A 129 0.37 1.18 -6.28
CA MET A 129 -1.10 1.19 -6.28
C MET A 129 -1.64 2.61 -6.25
N LEU A 130 -1.10 3.46 -5.36
CA LEU A 130 -1.56 4.84 -5.17
C LEU A 130 -1.18 5.77 -6.33
N GLN A 131 -0.16 5.43 -7.13
CA GLN A 131 0.18 6.16 -8.35
C GLN A 131 -0.80 5.87 -9.50
N ASN A 132 -1.57 4.78 -9.44
CA ASN A 132 -2.55 4.45 -10.46
C ASN A 132 -3.89 5.14 -10.14
N SER A 133 -4.19 6.22 -10.85
CA SER A 133 -5.40 7.04 -10.64
C SER A 133 -6.69 6.25 -10.88
N ASP A 134 -6.71 5.36 -11.86
CA ASP A 134 -7.89 4.59 -12.23
C ASP A 134 -8.23 3.57 -11.15
N LEU A 135 -7.20 2.86 -10.67
CA LEU A 135 -7.32 1.97 -9.52
C LEU A 135 -7.82 2.72 -8.29
N LEU A 136 -7.23 3.89 -7.99
CA LEU A 136 -7.64 4.71 -6.84
C LEU A 136 -9.10 5.16 -6.96
N SER A 137 -9.56 5.51 -8.16
CA SER A 137 -10.96 5.86 -8.42
C SER A 137 -11.90 4.67 -8.22
N SER A 138 -11.49 3.45 -8.59
CA SER A 138 -12.30 2.25 -8.35
C SER A 138 -12.34 1.84 -6.87
N LEU A 139 -11.26 2.13 -6.14
CA LEU A 139 -11.11 1.85 -4.73
C LEU A 139 -11.63 2.99 -3.85
N SER A 140 -12.26 4.02 -4.41
CA SER A 140 -12.60 5.25 -3.69
C SER A 140 -13.71 5.10 -2.63
N SER A 141 -13.99 3.88 -2.15
CA SER A 141 -14.68 3.71 -0.88
C SER A 141 -13.81 4.32 0.23
N ALA A 142 -14.45 5.03 1.16
CA ALA A 142 -13.75 5.64 2.30
C ALA A 142 -12.91 4.61 3.10
N SER A 143 -13.29 3.32 3.05
CA SER A 143 -12.55 2.26 3.74
C SER A 143 -11.16 1.98 3.13
N ALA A 144 -10.98 1.99 1.81
CA ALA A 144 -9.68 1.65 1.20
C ALA A 144 -8.63 2.76 1.37
N GLN A 145 -9.06 4.02 1.29
CA GLN A 145 -8.19 5.17 1.59
C GLN A 145 -7.81 5.18 3.08
N SER A 146 -8.79 4.99 3.98
CA SER A 146 -8.52 4.82 5.41
C SER A 146 -7.53 3.69 5.72
N LEU A 147 -7.65 2.53 5.06
CA LEU A 147 -6.69 1.42 5.20
C LEU A 147 -5.29 1.79 4.70
N SER A 148 -5.19 2.56 3.62
CA SER A 148 -3.90 3.04 3.10
C SER A 148 -3.24 4.05 4.05
N VAL A 149 -4.05 4.94 4.65
CA VAL A 149 -3.60 5.84 5.72
C VAL A 149 -3.13 5.05 6.94
N ARG A 150 -3.86 4.01 7.36
CA ARG A 150 -3.45 3.12 8.47
C ARG A 150 -2.12 2.45 8.22
N SER A 151 -1.94 1.86 7.05
CA SER A 151 -0.67 1.25 6.66
C SER A 151 0.48 2.25 6.68
N TRP A 152 0.26 3.46 6.18
CA TRP A 152 1.25 4.52 6.23
C TRP A 152 1.57 4.96 7.65
N PHE A 153 0.56 5.23 8.49
CA PHE A 153 0.71 5.58 9.91
C PHE A 153 1.61 4.55 10.60
N ARG A 154 1.28 3.26 10.42
CA ARG A 154 2.06 2.15 10.95
C ARG A 154 3.51 2.18 10.43
N CYS A 155 3.72 2.37 9.13
CA CYS A 155 5.07 2.41 8.56
C CYS A 155 5.91 3.57 9.08
N VAL A 156 5.31 4.75 9.30
CA VAL A 156 5.97 5.88 9.97
C VAL A 156 6.35 5.51 11.38
N LEU A 157 5.41 4.95 12.15
CA LEU A 157 5.66 4.50 13.51
C LEU A 157 6.72 3.40 13.59
N GLN A 158 6.91 2.61 12.53
CA GLN A 158 7.85 1.49 12.47
C GLN A 158 9.14 1.78 11.69
N GLN A 159 9.42 3.04 11.33
CA GLN A 159 10.53 3.41 10.45
C GLN A 159 11.92 3.04 11.00
N HIS A 160 12.08 2.95 12.33
CA HIS A 160 13.37 2.61 12.97
C HIS A 160 13.58 1.12 13.24
N LEU A 161 12.70 0.21 12.79
CA LEU A 161 12.83 -1.23 13.06
C LEU A 161 14.11 -1.84 12.49
N HIS A 162 14.65 -1.28 11.41
CA HIS A 162 15.85 -1.79 10.74
C HIS A 162 17.11 -0.95 11.00
N LYS A 163 17.13 -0.12 12.04
CA LYS A 163 18.38 0.53 12.47
C LYS A 163 19.31 -0.46 13.16
N ASN A 164 20.61 -0.25 12.98
CA ASN A 164 21.63 -1.02 13.66
C ASN A 164 21.67 -0.65 15.17
N GLN A 165 22.25 -1.51 16.00
CA GLN A 165 22.34 -1.27 17.45
C GLN A 165 23.18 -0.04 17.82
N ASP A 166 24.06 0.39 16.92
CA ASP A 166 24.87 1.61 17.03
C ASP A 166 24.12 2.88 16.57
N GLY A 167 22.84 2.77 16.22
CA GLY A 167 22.00 3.88 15.75
C GLY A 167 22.18 4.21 14.26
N THR A 168 23.11 3.55 13.56
CA THR A 168 23.33 3.80 12.13
C THR A 168 22.25 3.13 11.27
N ASP A 169 21.95 3.73 10.11
CA ASP A 169 20.99 3.14 9.19
C ASP A 169 21.60 1.91 8.49
N SER A 170 20.94 0.76 8.65
CA SER A 170 21.22 -0.39 7.81
C SER A 170 20.86 -0.08 6.34
N ARG A 171 21.33 -0.91 5.41
CA ARG A 171 20.92 -0.81 3.99
C ARG A 171 19.40 -0.86 3.84
N THR A 172 18.73 -1.71 4.63
CA THR A 172 17.27 -1.83 4.65
C THR A 172 16.63 -0.59 5.26
N GLY A 173 17.21 -0.02 6.32
CA GLY A 173 16.75 1.22 6.94
C GLY A 173 16.76 2.41 5.97
N ARG A 174 17.84 2.59 5.20
CA ARG A 174 17.93 3.64 4.18
C ARG A 174 16.89 3.46 3.07
N ALA A 175 16.75 2.24 2.57
CA ALA A 175 15.73 1.94 1.55
C ALA A 175 14.31 2.20 2.07
N LEU A 176 14.02 1.86 3.33
CA LEU A 176 12.74 2.13 3.98
C LEU A 176 12.49 3.63 4.08
N ALA A 177 13.47 4.42 4.50
CA ALA A 177 13.32 5.87 4.63
C ALA A 177 12.98 6.55 3.28
N GLU A 178 13.66 6.15 2.19
CA GLU A 178 13.37 6.65 0.85
C GLU A 178 11.96 6.25 0.37
N GLN A 179 11.59 4.98 0.55
CA GLN A 179 10.28 4.45 0.16
C GLN A 179 9.14 5.08 0.97
N LEU A 180 9.36 5.27 2.27
CA LEU A 180 8.39 5.90 3.17
C LEU A 180 8.15 7.37 2.81
N SER A 181 9.17 8.11 2.37
CA SER A 181 9.01 9.49 1.89
C SER A 181 8.08 9.55 0.68
N GLU A 182 8.23 8.63 -0.29
CA GLU A 182 7.34 8.56 -1.45
C GLU A 182 5.92 8.11 -1.07
N LEU A 183 5.78 7.11 -0.19
CA LEU A 183 4.47 6.71 0.31
C LEU A 183 3.76 7.87 1.01
N THR A 184 4.48 8.63 1.85
CA THR A 184 3.93 9.80 2.54
C THR A 184 3.42 10.83 1.54
N ARG A 185 4.21 11.14 0.50
CA ARG A 185 3.81 12.07 -0.56
C ARG A 185 2.52 11.62 -1.27
N LEU A 186 2.34 10.32 -1.51
CA LEU A 186 1.16 9.76 -2.18
C LEU A 186 -0.06 9.75 -1.26
N VAL A 187 0.10 9.38 0.01
CA VAL A 187 -1.00 9.37 0.99
C VAL A 187 -1.55 10.77 1.23
N LEU A 188 -0.69 11.78 1.30
CA LEU A 188 -1.12 13.18 1.46
C LEU A 188 -1.89 13.73 0.25
N ARG A 189 -1.83 13.05 -0.90
CA ARG A 189 -2.59 13.39 -2.12
C ARG A 189 -3.89 12.59 -2.26
N LEU A 190 -4.19 11.69 -1.33
CA LEU A 190 -5.46 10.98 -1.32
C LEU A 190 -6.60 11.98 -1.12
N PRO A 191 -7.71 11.89 -1.89
CA PRO A 191 -8.84 12.81 -1.76
C PRO A 191 -9.36 12.93 -0.32
N GLU A 192 -9.38 11.84 0.43
CA GLU A 192 -9.81 11.82 1.83
C GLU A 192 -8.87 12.64 2.74
N VAL A 193 -7.56 12.52 2.54
CA VAL A 193 -6.54 13.23 3.34
C VAL A 193 -6.46 14.69 2.95
N ASP A 194 -6.49 14.98 1.65
CA ASP A 194 -6.51 16.35 1.12
C ASP A 194 -7.74 17.12 1.64
N ALA A 195 -8.93 16.51 1.60
CA ALA A 195 -10.14 17.11 2.16
C ALA A 195 -10.03 17.40 3.66
N LEU A 196 -9.38 16.55 4.45
CA LEU A 196 -9.13 16.80 5.88
C LEU A 196 -8.19 17.98 6.10
N LEU A 197 -7.08 18.03 5.36
CA LEU A 197 -6.10 19.12 5.46
C LEU A 197 -6.72 20.47 5.08
N GLN A 198 -7.49 20.50 3.97
CA GLN A 198 -8.19 21.70 3.52
C GLN A 198 -9.21 22.18 4.56
N ARG A 199 -10.03 21.29 5.11
CA ARG A 199 -11.01 21.64 6.16
C ARG A 199 -10.35 22.14 7.43
N ALA A 200 -9.17 21.64 7.77
CA ALA A 200 -8.38 22.13 8.90
C ALA A 200 -7.68 23.47 8.65
N GLY A 201 -7.72 24.00 7.43
CA GLY A 201 -7.00 25.22 7.04
C GLY A 201 -5.48 25.06 7.07
N LEU A 202 -4.99 23.83 6.92
CA LEU A 202 -3.55 23.53 6.94
C LEU A 202 -2.96 23.65 5.53
N PRO A 203 -1.69 24.09 5.40
CA PRO A 203 -1.08 24.36 4.11
C PRO A 203 -0.98 23.09 3.24
N PRO A 204 -1.01 23.24 1.91
CA PRO A 204 -0.78 22.14 1.00
C PRO A 204 0.61 21.52 1.23
N THR A 205 0.70 20.22 1.00
CA THR A 205 1.86 19.42 1.38
C THR A 205 3.07 19.69 0.48
N ALA A 206 4.26 19.74 1.12
CA ALA A 206 5.53 19.95 0.43
C ALA A 206 5.81 18.85 -0.60
N ALA A 207 6.62 19.16 -1.61
CA ALA A 207 6.96 18.20 -2.68
C ALA A 207 7.63 16.91 -2.17
N ARG A 208 8.39 17.01 -1.07
CA ARG A 208 9.00 15.85 -0.39
C ARG A 208 8.82 16.00 1.13
N PRO A 209 7.67 15.57 1.67
CA PRO A 209 7.37 15.73 3.08
C PRO A 209 8.23 14.77 3.92
N GLU A 210 8.70 15.25 5.07
CA GLU A 210 9.30 14.39 6.10
C GLU A 210 8.18 13.57 6.76
N PRO A 211 8.28 12.22 6.81
CA PRO A 211 7.16 11.36 7.21
C PRO A 211 6.59 11.64 8.61
N THR A 212 7.45 11.93 9.57
CA THR A 212 7.08 12.13 10.99
C THR A 212 6.32 13.45 11.16
N SER A 213 6.81 14.52 10.55
CA SER A 213 6.19 15.85 10.51
C SER A 213 4.85 15.81 9.76
N ALA A 214 4.80 15.09 8.63
CA ALA A 214 3.56 14.90 7.87
C ALA A 214 2.50 14.17 8.70
N LEU A 215 2.89 13.18 9.49
CA LEU A 215 1.99 12.48 10.39
C LEU A 215 1.43 13.39 11.48
N GLU A 216 2.25 14.26 12.10
CA GLU A 216 1.76 15.25 13.06
C GLU A 216 0.76 16.21 12.43
N ILE A 217 1.05 16.72 11.22
CA ILE A 217 0.13 17.61 10.49
C ILE A 217 -1.21 16.90 10.24
N PHE A 218 -1.18 15.63 9.82
CA PHE A 218 -2.38 14.83 9.62
C PHE A 218 -3.18 14.63 10.92
N VAL A 219 -2.51 14.23 12.01
CA VAL A 219 -3.13 14.07 13.33
C VAL A 219 -3.77 15.38 13.79
N LYS A 220 -3.06 16.51 13.65
CA LYS A 220 -3.60 17.84 13.96
C LYS A 220 -4.81 18.18 13.09
N ALA A 221 -4.82 17.82 11.81
CA ALA A 221 -5.93 18.06 10.90
C ALA A 221 -7.21 17.36 11.38
N VAL A 222 -7.11 16.06 11.68
CA VAL A 222 -8.25 15.25 12.17
C VAL A 222 -8.85 15.86 13.45
N GLY A 223 -7.99 16.21 14.43
CA GLY A 223 -8.43 16.84 15.68
C GLY A 223 -9.13 18.19 15.44
N THR A 224 -8.55 19.02 14.57
CA THR A 224 -9.10 20.33 14.20
C THR A 224 -10.47 20.19 13.53
N VAL A 225 -10.59 19.30 12.55
CA VAL A 225 -11.86 19.05 11.86
C VAL A 225 -12.92 18.57 12.84
N TYR A 226 -12.58 17.62 13.72
CA TYR A 226 -13.51 17.12 14.74
C TYR A 226 -14.03 18.22 15.66
N SER A 227 -13.16 19.10 16.16
CA SER A 227 -13.56 20.21 17.04
C SER A 227 -14.53 21.19 16.37
N GLN A 228 -14.50 21.29 15.03
CA GLN A 228 -15.41 22.13 14.26
C GLN A 228 -16.77 21.47 13.97
N LEU A 229 -16.88 20.14 14.09
CA LEU A 229 -18.13 19.42 13.85
C LEU A 229 -19.16 19.78 14.93
N GLN A 230 -20.38 20.09 14.49
CA GLN A 230 -21.49 20.43 15.39
C GLN A 230 -22.47 19.24 15.55
N LEU A 231 -22.64 18.44 14.50
CA LEU A 231 -23.57 17.32 14.50
C LEU A 231 -22.97 16.10 15.20
N LEU A 232 -23.75 15.48 16.10
CA LEU A 232 -23.33 14.28 16.84
C LEU A 232 -23.02 13.11 15.90
N SER A 233 -23.80 12.95 14.83
CA SER A 233 -23.59 11.89 13.82
C SER A 233 -22.25 12.04 13.11
N GLU A 234 -21.88 13.28 12.74
CA GLU A 234 -20.58 13.57 12.11
C GLU A 234 -19.42 13.35 13.07
N ARG A 235 -19.58 13.75 14.34
CA ARG A 235 -18.58 13.48 15.39
C ARG A 235 -18.34 12.00 15.58
N SER A 236 -19.41 11.22 15.70
CA SER A 236 -19.34 9.76 15.81
C SER A 236 -18.64 9.13 14.61
N ALA A 237 -19.03 9.51 13.38
CA ALA A 237 -18.38 9.03 12.17
C ALA A 237 -16.89 9.40 12.08
N MET A 238 -16.51 10.60 12.55
CA MET A 238 -15.12 11.02 12.60
C MET A 238 -14.32 10.23 13.65
N VAL A 239 -14.89 9.90 14.80
CA VAL A 239 -14.24 9.04 15.80
C VAL A 239 -13.97 7.66 15.21
N THR A 240 -14.97 7.02 14.59
CA THR A 240 -14.77 5.72 13.92
C THR A 240 -13.67 5.80 12.88
N ARG A 241 -13.65 6.86 12.06
CA ARG A 241 -12.62 7.04 11.03
C ARG A 241 -11.23 7.31 11.61
N ALA A 242 -11.12 8.09 12.69
CA ALA A 242 -9.86 8.34 13.38
C ALA A 242 -9.27 7.05 13.97
N LEU A 243 -10.13 6.22 14.58
CA LEU A 243 -9.76 4.88 15.04
C LEU A 243 -9.35 3.99 13.86
N ASP A 244 -10.02 4.13 12.72
CA ASP A 244 -9.61 3.42 11.51
C ASP A 244 -8.25 3.90 10.99
N TYR A 245 -7.88 5.16 11.10
CA TYR A 245 -6.55 5.62 10.67
C TYR A 245 -5.41 5.09 11.55
N ILE A 246 -5.62 5.02 12.87
CA ILE A 246 -4.54 4.69 13.80
C ILE A 246 -4.37 3.17 13.98
N GLY A 247 -5.47 2.41 13.88
CA GLY A 247 -5.48 0.99 14.16
C GLY A 247 -5.04 0.67 15.60
N ASP A 248 -4.48 -0.53 15.81
CA ASP A 248 -3.94 -0.91 17.12
C ASP A 248 -2.52 -0.35 17.30
N ILE A 249 -2.44 0.88 17.81
CA ILE A 249 -1.15 1.56 18.03
C ILE A 249 -0.23 0.80 19.00
N LEU A 250 -0.79 0.09 19.98
CA LEU A 250 0.01 -0.67 20.94
C LEU A 250 0.70 -1.85 20.27
N LYS A 251 0.00 -2.55 19.37
CA LYS A 251 0.58 -3.60 18.52
C LYS A 251 1.71 -3.05 17.66
N HIS A 252 1.59 -1.82 17.16
CA HIS A 252 2.63 -1.20 16.33
C HIS A 252 3.90 -0.82 17.11
N ILE A 253 3.78 -0.42 18.39
CA ILE A 253 4.90 0.01 19.25
C ILE A 253 5.62 -1.18 19.91
N LYS A 254 4.91 -2.29 20.16
CA LYS A 254 5.43 -3.49 20.85
C LYS A 254 6.83 -3.93 20.39
N PRO A 255 7.18 -3.95 19.08
CA PRO A 255 8.52 -4.36 18.64
C PRO A 255 9.65 -3.50 19.22
N TYR A 256 9.43 -2.20 19.46
CA TYR A 256 10.44 -1.33 20.07
C TYR A 256 10.63 -1.59 21.55
N MET A 257 9.57 -1.95 22.27
CA MET A 257 9.66 -2.35 23.68
C MET A 257 10.52 -3.61 23.82
N VAL A 258 10.32 -4.58 22.93
CA VAL A 258 11.05 -5.85 22.94
C VAL A 258 12.51 -5.65 22.53
N SER A 259 12.76 -4.88 21.46
CA SER A 259 14.11 -4.64 20.93
C SER A 259 14.91 -3.58 21.70
N ARG A 260 14.28 -2.84 22.62
CA ARG A 260 14.87 -1.70 23.34
C ARG A 260 15.48 -0.63 22.43
N ASN A 261 14.90 -0.44 21.25
CA ASN A 261 15.35 0.55 20.27
C ASN A 261 14.99 1.97 20.74
N GLN A 262 15.97 2.72 21.26
CA GLN A 262 15.71 4.02 21.90
C GLN A 262 15.02 5.04 20.99
N GLU A 263 15.42 5.16 19.73
CA GLU A 263 14.82 6.10 18.79
C GLU A 263 13.39 5.69 18.41
N GLY A 264 13.15 4.39 18.22
CA GLY A 264 11.81 3.86 18.00
C GLY A 264 10.89 4.12 19.19
N ILE A 265 11.42 4.02 20.42
CA ILE A 265 10.70 4.35 21.65
C ILE A 265 10.39 5.85 21.70
N GLN A 266 11.37 6.72 21.44
CA GLN A 266 11.17 8.16 21.41
C GLN A 266 10.13 8.58 20.38
N LEU A 267 10.21 8.02 19.17
CA LEU A 267 9.24 8.23 18.11
C LEU A 267 7.83 7.79 18.53
N ALA A 268 7.71 6.60 19.14
CA ALA A 268 6.43 6.11 19.63
C ALA A 268 5.81 7.02 20.70
N TYR A 269 6.60 7.45 21.69
CA TYR A 269 6.15 8.41 22.70
C TYR A 269 5.72 9.73 22.08
N TRP A 270 6.49 10.23 21.12
CA TRP A 270 6.17 11.49 20.44
C TRP A 270 4.86 11.39 19.64
N ILE A 271 4.69 10.35 18.82
CA ILE A 271 3.47 10.14 18.01
C ILE A 271 2.25 9.98 18.93
N VAL A 272 2.34 9.15 19.97
CA VAL A 272 1.25 8.99 20.96
C VAL A 272 0.95 10.31 21.65
N GLY A 273 1.98 11.08 22.02
CA GLY A 273 1.83 12.42 22.59
C GLY A 273 1.09 13.37 21.64
N CYS A 274 1.41 13.36 20.34
CA CYS A 274 0.70 14.14 19.33
C CYS A 274 -0.76 13.72 19.19
N VAL A 275 -1.04 12.41 19.18
CA VAL A 275 -2.40 11.88 19.16
C VAL A 275 -3.18 12.35 20.38
N VAL A 276 -2.66 12.17 21.61
CA VAL A 276 -3.34 12.61 22.84
C VAL A 276 -3.56 14.13 22.83
N LYS A 277 -2.55 14.91 22.42
CA LYS A 277 -2.64 16.37 22.36
C LYS A 277 -3.75 16.87 21.44
N HIS A 278 -3.89 16.27 20.26
CA HIS A 278 -4.82 16.75 19.24
C HIS A 278 -6.16 16.02 19.23
N TRP A 279 -6.20 14.78 19.72
CA TRP A 279 -7.39 13.93 19.71
C TRP A 279 -8.00 13.72 21.08
N SER A 280 -7.54 14.40 22.14
CA SER A 280 -8.20 14.33 23.46
C SER A 280 -9.70 14.61 23.46
N PRO A 281 -10.30 15.44 22.57
CA PRO A 281 -11.75 15.58 22.52
C PRO A 281 -12.48 14.44 21.78
N LEU A 282 -11.72 13.58 21.07
CA LEU A 282 -12.22 12.41 20.34
C LEU A 282 -12.16 11.13 21.17
N LEU A 283 -11.25 11.08 22.16
CA LEU A 283 -10.96 9.94 23.03
C LEU A 283 -11.69 10.06 24.36
#